data_AF-A0A4Q3J5U9-F1
#
_entry.id   AF-A0A4Q3J5U9-F1
#
_cell.length_a   1.000
_cell.length_b   1.000
_cell.length_c   1.000
_cell.angle_alpha   90.00
_cell.angle_beta   90.00
_cell.angle_gamma   90.00
#
_symmetry.space_group_name_H-M   'P 1'
#
loop_
_entity.id
_entity.type
_entity.pdbx_description
1 polymer ?
#
loop_
_entity_poly.entity_id
_entity_poly.type
_entity_poly.pdbx_seq_one_letter_code
_entity_poly.pdbx_strand_id
1 'polypeptide(L)'
;MRKLLILTAAAIGLTGAAQAADITGAGATFPFPIYAKWAEAYKKETNIGLNYQSIGSGGGIRQIKAKTVAFGATDAPLKGEDLTKDGLIQFPTVMGGVVPAINIAG
;
A
#
# COMPACT_ATOMS: atom_id res chain seq x y z
N MET A 1 6.82 47.34 19.32
CA MET A 1 7.49 46.78 18.13
C MET A 1 8.19 45.43 18.39
N ARG A 2 8.92 45.23 19.51
CA ARG A 2 9.53 43.92 19.85
C ARG A 2 8.56 42.73 19.94
N LYS A 3 7.33 42.92 20.45
CA LYS A 3 6.31 41.84 20.54
C LYS A 3 5.79 41.39 19.17
N LEU A 4 5.81 42.26 18.16
CA LEU A 4 5.35 41.96 16.80
C LEU A 4 6.39 41.14 16.01
N LEU A 5 7.68 41.35 16.30
CA LEU A 5 8.80 40.58 15.73
C LEU A 5 8.91 39.14 16.26
N ILE A 6 8.40 38.87 17.47
CA ILE A 6 8.44 37.53 18.07
C ILE A 6 7.32 36.64 17.50
N LEU A 7 6.16 37.23 17.14
CA LEU A 7 5.04 36.52 16.55
C LEU A 7 5.30 36.09 15.09
N THR A 8 6.06 36.88 14.32
CA THR A 8 6.45 36.50 12.95
C THR A 8 7.53 35.44 12.90
N ALA A 9 8.45 35.38 13.87
CA ALA A 9 9.46 34.32 13.96
C ALA A 9 8.86 32.95 14.32
N ALA A 10 7.78 32.93 15.11
CA ALA A 10 7.08 31.68 15.46
C ALA A 10 6.29 31.07 14.29
N ALA A 11 5.86 31.90 13.33
CA ALA A 11 5.11 31.43 12.15
C ALA A 11 6.01 30.71 11.12
N ILE A 12 7.31 31.00 11.09
CA ILE A 12 8.27 30.37 10.16
C ILE A 12 8.68 28.96 10.66
N GLY A 13 8.56 28.67 11.96
CA GLY A 13 8.94 27.37 12.54
C GLY A 13 7.93 26.23 12.31
N LEU A 14 6.77 26.51 11.71
CA LEU A 14 5.70 25.53 11.48
C LEU A 14 5.74 24.88 10.09
N THR A 15 6.71 25.20 9.25
CA THR A 15 6.99 24.44 8.03
C THR A 15 7.70 23.14 8.41
N GLY A 16 6.97 22.22 9.06
CA GLY A 16 7.45 20.86 9.29
C GLY A 16 7.80 20.23 7.95
N ALA A 17 9.00 19.70 7.82
CA ALA A 17 9.37 18.90 6.66
C ALA A 17 8.33 17.78 6.52
N ALA A 18 7.59 17.78 5.41
CA ALA A 18 6.63 16.72 5.12
C ALA A 18 7.41 15.40 4.99
N GLN A 19 7.38 14.59 6.06
CA GLN A 19 7.87 13.22 6.00
C GLN A 19 6.82 12.41 5.26
N ALA A 20 7.17 11.89 4.09
CA ALA A 20 6.31 10.96 3.39
C ALA A 20 6.11 9.72 4.27
N ALA A 21 4.85 9.43 4.63
CA ALA A 21 4.52 8.26 5.43
C ALA A 21 4.75 6.98 4.61
N ASP A 22 5.21 5.92 5.27
CA ASP A 22 5.31 4.60 4.67
C ASP A 22 3.93 4.11 4.21
N ILE A 23 3.91 3.41 3.07
CA ILE A 23 2.71 2.83 2.49
C ILE A 23 2.45 1.48 3.16
N THR A 24 1.22 1.22 3.58
CA THR A 24 0.80 -0.08 4.12
C THR A 24 -0.12 -0.80 3.14
N GLY A 25 0.14 -2.08 2.93
CA GLY A 25 -0.69 -2.93 2.08
C GLY A 25 -0.83 -4.34 2.66
N ALA A 26 -1.90 -5.03 2.28
CA ALA A 26 -2.10 -6.42 2.62
C ALA A 26 -2.90 -7.16 1.55
N GLY A 27 -2.69 -8.46 1.42
CA GLY A 27 -3.57 -9.30 0.61
C GLY A 27 -2.91 -10.48 -0.09
N ALA A 28 -3.27 -10.65 -1.36
CA ALA A 28 -2.88 -11.75 -2.23
C ALA A 28 -1.40 -12.16 -2.06
N THR A 29 -1.17 -13.46 -1.97
CA THR A 29 0.19 -14.03 -1.91
C THR A 29 0.82 -14.13 -3.29
N PHE A 30 0.00 -14.22 -4.34
CA PHE A 30 0.44 -14.33 -5.72
C PHE A 30 1.34 -13.16 -6.19
N PRO A 31 0.97 -11.87 -6.02
CA PRO A 31 1.84 -10.75 -6.40
C PRO A 31 2.93 -10.42 -5.38
N PHE A 32 3.01 -11.13 -4.24
CA PHE A 32 3.96 -10.80 -3.18
C PHE A 32 5.42 -10.70 -3.67
N PRO A 33 5.95 -11.64 -4.48
CA PRO A 33 7.34 -11.56 -4.92
C PRO A 33 7.65 -10.29 -5.72
N ILE A 34 6.74 -9.84 -6.58
CA ILE A 34 6.94 -8.63 -7.39
C ILE A 34 6.76 -7.36 -6.54
N TYR A 35 5.79 -7.33 -5.62
CA TYR A 35 5.61 -6.20 -4.71
C TYR A 35 6.80 -6.02 -3.78
N ALA A 36 7.42 -7.09 -3.30
CA ALA A 36 8.63 -7.01 -2.48
C ALA A 36 9.79 -6.34 -3.25
N LYS A 37 9.94 -6.68 -4.54
CA LYS A 37 10.97 -6.07 -5.40
C LYS A 37 10.66 -4.62 -5.77
N TRP A 38 9.40 -4.29 -6.00
CA TRP A 38 8.99 -2.91 -6.18
C TRP A 38 9.17 -2.07 -4.92
N ALA A 39 8.87 -2.62 -3.74
CA ALA A 39 9.10 -1.96 -2.45
C ALA A 39 10.58 -1.62 -2.24
N GLU A 40 11.47 -2.57 -2.53
CA GLU A 40 12.93 -2.40 -2.46
C GLU A 40 13.40 -1.26 -3.39
N ALA A 41 13.01 -1.32 -4.66
CA ALA A 41 13.37 -0.29 -5.64
C ALA A 41 12.77 1.08 -5.29
N TYR A 42 11.48 1.13 -4.93
CA TYR A 42 10.79 2.37 -4.60
C TYR A 42 11.40 3.06 -3.38
N LYS A 43 11.74 2.29 -2.34
CA LYS A 43 12.42 2.83 -1.15
C LYS A 43 13.81 3.37 -1.49
N LYS A 44 14.56 2.70 -2.36
CA LYS A 44 15.89 3.18 -2.79
C LYS A 44 15.80 4.55 -3.46
N GLU A 45 14.82 4.76 -4.32
CA GLU A 45 14.69 6.00 -5.11
C GLU A 45 13.97 7.13 -4.37
N THR A 46 13.04 6.80 -3.45
CA THR A 46 12.17 7.80 -2.82
C THR A 46 12.36 7.94 -1.31
N ASN A 47 13.07 6.99 -0.70
CA ASN A 47 13.14 6.79 0.76
C ASN A 47 11.77 6.50 1.43
N ILE A 48 10.73 6.17 0.65
CA ILE A 48 9.41 5.78 1.16
C ILE A 48 9.34 4.25 1.25
N GLY A 49 9.01 3.72 2.43
CA GLY A 49 8.81 2.30 2.64
C GLY A 49 7.45 1.82 2.14
N LEU A 50 7.40 0.58 1.65
CA LEU A 50 6.16 -0.17 1.46
C LEU A 50 6.18 -1.39 2.39
N ASN A 51 5.29 -1.38 3.37
CA ASN A 51 5.04 -2.51 4.25
C ASN A 51 3.86 -3.33 3.72
N TYR A 52 4.15 -4.43 3.02
CA TYR A 52 3.14 -5.33 2.47
C TYR A 52 3.02 -6.65 3.25
N GLN A 53 1.81 -7.00 3.65
CA GLN A 53 1.50 -8.22 4.39
C GLN A 53 0.87 -9.30 3.46
N SER A 54 1.61 -10.37 3.22
CA SER A 54 1.18 -11.50 2.39
C SER A 54 0.28 -12.46 3.19
N ILE A 55 -1.01 -12.13 3.27
CA ILE A 55 -1.99 -12.81 4.15
C ILE A 55 -3.15 -13.47 3.38
N GLY A 56 -3.06 -13.49 2.05
CA GLY A 56 -4.10 -13.98 1.14
C GLY A 56 -5.15 -12.92 0.79
N SER A 57 -5.78 -13.11 -0.37
CA SER A 57 -6.77 -12.19 -0.97
C SER A 57 -7.89 -11.79 0.00
N GLY A 58 -8.48 -12.76 0.71
CA GLY A 58 -9.55 -12.47 1.68
C GLY A 58 -9.09 -11.62 2.86
N GLY A 59 -7.83 -11.76 3.30
CA GLY A 59 -7.25 -10.91 4.33
C GLY A 59 -7.09 -9.47 3.87
N GLY A 60 -6.58 -9.27 2.65
CA GLY A 60 -6.44 -7.95 2.03
C GLY A 60 -7.76 -7.21 1.87
N ILE A 61 -8.79 -7.91 1.35
CA ILE A 61 -10.15 -7.36 1.21
C ILE A 61 -10.71 -6.92 2.57
N ARG A 62 -10.56 -7.73 3.63
CA ARG A 62 -11.04 -7.36 4.98
C ARG A 62 -10.31 -6.14 5.52
N GLN A 63 -8.99 -6.08 5.38
CA GLN A 63 -8.18 -4.98 5.93
C GLN A 63 -8.43 -3.65 5.21
N ILE A 64 -8.59 -3.65 3.88
CA ILE A 64 -8.89 -2.41 3.15
C ILE A 64 -10.29 -1.89 3.46
N LYS A 65 -11.30 -2.78 3.58
CA LYS A 65 -12.65 -2.39 4.03
C LYS A 65 -12.67 -1.86 5.46
N ALA A 66 -11.84 -2.42 6.34
CA ALA A 66 -11.65 -1.95 7.71
C ALA A 66 -10.77 -0.69 7.81
N LYS A 67 -10.21 -0.21 6.70
CA LYS A 67 -9.31 0.96 6.62
C LYS A 67 -8.06 0.83 7.51
N THR A 68 -7.59 -0.40 7.73
CA THR A 68 -6.37 -0.67 8.52
C THR A 68 -5.09 -0.61 7.67
N VAL A 69 -5.23 -0.60 6.34
CA VAL A 69 -4.15 -0.51 5.36
C VAL A 69 -4.51 0.50 4.27
N ALA A 70 -3.51 1.06 3.60
CA ALA A 70 -3.72 2.01 2.50
C ALA A 70 -4.24 1.35 1.22
N PHE A 71 -3.89 0.08 0.97
CA PHE A 71 -4.45 -0.70 -0.14
C PHE A 71 -4.60 -2.19 0.20
N GLY A 72 -5.58 -2.83 -0.45
CA GLY A 72 -5.79 -4.28 -0.42
C GLY A 72 -5.50 -4.91 -1.77
N ALA A 73 -4.74 -6.00 -1.80
CA ALA A 73 -4.48 -6.75 -3.04
C ALA A 73 -5.31 -8.04 -3.11
N THR A 74 -5.87 -8.34 -4.27
CA THR A 74 -6.66 -9.56 -4.48
C THR A 74 -6.50 -10.14 -5.88
N ASP A 75 -6.45 -11.46 -5.96
CA ASP A 75 -6.54 -12.26 -7.19
C ASP A 75 -8.00 -12.54 -7.59
N ALA A 76 -8.96 -12.13 -6.77
CA ALA A 76 -10.39 -12.29 -6.98
C ALA A 76 -11.05 -10.89 -7.02
N PRO A 77 -11.11 -10.25 -8.20
CA PRO A 77 -11.66 -8.91 -8.36
C PRO A 77 -13.06 -8.79 -7.75
N LEU A 78 -13.28 -7.72 -6.98
CA LEU A 78 -14.59 -7.44 -6.40
C LEU A 78 -15.59 -7.00 -7.48
N LYS A 79 -16.88 -7.26 -7.24
CA LYS A 79 -17.97 -6.73 -8.05
C LYS A 79 -18.07 -5.22 -7.88
N GLY A 80 -18.54 -4.52 -8.92
CA GLY A 80 -18.70 -3.06 -8.90
C GLY A 80 -19.57 -2.57 -7.74
N GLU A 81 -20.66 -3.28 -7.44
CA GLU A 81 -21.57 -2.94 -6.33
C GLU A 81 -20.87 -2.94 -4.97
N ASP A 82 -19.99 -3.93 -4.73
CA ASP A 82 -19.20 -4.00 -3.49
C ASP A 82 -18.18 -2.87 -3.41
N LEU A 83 -17.53 -2.53 -4.53
CA LEU A 83 -16.59 -1.42 -4.60
C LEU A 83 -17.27 -0.08 -4.31
N THR A 84 -18.42 0.18 -4.94
CA THR A 84 -19.21 1.40 -4.69
C THR A 84 -19.67 1.48 -3.24
N LYS A 85 -20.19 0.37 -2.69
CA LYS A 85 -20.65 0.30 -1.30
C LYS A 85 -19.55 0.64 -0.30
N ASP A 86 -18.34 0.11 -0.51
CA ASP A 86 -17.22 0.28 0.41
C ASP A 86 -16.35 1.52 0.08
N GLY A 87 -16.70 2.28 -0.96
CA GLY A 87 -15.96 3.47 -1.39
C GLY A 87 -14.57 3.16 -1.92
N LEU A 88 -14.41 2.01 -2.59
CA LEU A 88 -13.15 1.49 -3.10
C LEU A 88 -13.04 1.67 -4.61
N ILE A 89 -11.80 1.86 -5.08
CA ILE A 89 -11.42 1.79 -6.49
C ILE A 89 -10.54 0.56 -6.66
N GLN A 90 -10.71 -0.15 -7.78
CA GLN A 90 -9.94 -1.35 -8.10
C GLN A 90 -9.32 -1.20 -9.48
N PHE A 91 -8.03 -1.50 -9.59
CA PHE A 91 -7.26 -1.47 -10.83
C PHE A 91 -6.28 -2.65 -10.89
N PRO A 92 -5.99 -3.20 -12.07
CA PRO A 92 -5.02 -4.29 -12.19
C PRO A 92 -3.59 -3.78 -11.97
N THR A 93 -2.76 -4.55 -11.25
CA THR A 93 -1.35 -4.18 -11.03
C THR A 93 -0.38 -5.02 -11.86
N VAL A 94 -0.62 -6.32 -11.97
CA VAL A 94 0.21 -7.28 -12.72
C VAL A 94 -0.65 -8.42 -13.26
N MET A 95 -0.18 -9.08 -14.31
CA MET A 95 -0.71 -10.35 -14.80
C MET A 95 0.37 -11.43 -14.64
N GLY A 96 -0.03 -12.67 -14.34
CA GLY A 96 0.89 -13.80 -14.27
C GLY A 96 0.16 -15.12 -14.50
N GLY A 97 0.94 -16.20 -14.65
CA GLY A 97 0.41 -17.55 -14.86
C GLY A 97 0.34 -18.36 -13.57
N VAL A 98 -0.69 -19.21 -13.45
CA VAL A 98 -0.77 -20.26 -12.43
C VAL A 98 -0.54 -21.59 -13.12
N VAL A 99 0.42 -22.38 -12.63
CA VAL A 99 0.81 -23.67 -13.23
C VAL A 99 0.67 -24.80 -12.20
N PRO A 100 0.24 -26.00 -12.63
CA PRO A 100 0.36 -27.20 -11.79
C PRO A 100 1.84 -27.50 -11.50
N ALA A 101 2.15 -27.87 -10.26
CA ALA A 101 3.44 -28.42 -9.87
C ALA A 101 3.21 -29.84 -9.36
N ILE A 102 3.96 -30.80 -9.91
CA ILE A 102 3.90 -32.22 -9.54
C ILE A 102 5.28 -32.71 -9.16
N ASN A 103 5.36 -33.67 -8.24
CA ASN A 103 6.60 -34.30 -7.81
C ASN A 103 6.62 -35.75 -8.31
N ILE A 104 7.42 -36.03 -9.34
CA ILE A 104 7.60 -37.37 -9.93
C ILE A 104 9.05 -37.78 -9.68
N ALA A 105 9.26 -39.01 -9.20
CA ALA A 105 10.61 -39.57 -9.07
C ALA A 105 11.28 -39.68 -10.45
N GLY A 106 12.52 -39.21 -10.56
CA GLY A 106 13.31 -39.18 -11.81
C GLY A 106 13.84 -40.52 -12.25
#